data_AF-A0A2V9K519-F1
#
_entry.id   AF-A0A2V9K519-F1
#
_cell.length_a   1.000
_cell.length_b   1.000
_cell.length_c   1.000
_cell.angle_alpha   90.00
_cell.angle_beta   90.00
_cell.angle_gamma   90.00
#
_symmetry.space_group_name_H-M   'P 1'
#
loop_
_entity.id
_entity.type
_entity.pdbx_description
1 polymer ?
#
loop_
_entity_poly.entity_id
_entity_poly.type
_entity_poly.pdbx_seq_one_letter_code
_entity_poly.pdbx_strand_id
1 'polypeptide(L)'
;ADLLRLAHSYLAHEVQVLELRRKIASEAQSEMSREQREYLLRQQLRAIQQELGEKNPERAEIEMVRERIEKADLPEDVRKEVERELSRLEKLPPAAPDYNVIRTYLEFVLELPWRVSVEDRLEIATARQVLDEDHYDLEEVKERILEHLAVIKLNPKAKAPILCLVGPPGVGKTSLGQSIARAMGRRFERLSLGGMHDEAELR
;
A
#
# COMPACT_ATOMS: atom_id res chain seq x y z
N ALA A 1 -68.93 -13.18 -52.11
CA ALA A 1 -68.59 -13.54 -50.71
C ALA A 1 -67.08 -13.56 -50.47
N ASP A 2 -66.27 -14.06 -51.42
CA ASP A 2 -64.82 -14.25 -51.21
C ASP A 2 -63.98 -12.97 -51.22
N LEU A 3 -64.33 -11.97 -52.04
CA LEU A 3 -63.66 -10.66 -52.04
C LEU A 3 -63.73 -9.94 -50.68
N LEU A 4 -64.85 -10.07 -49.97
CA LEU A 4 -65.02 -9.48 -48.64
C LEU A 4 -64.18 -10.19 -47.58
N ARG A 5 -64.00 -11.51 -47.69
CA ARG A 5 -63.12 -12.27 -46.79
C ARG A 5 -61.66 -11.90 -47.02
N LEU A 6 -61.25 -11.75 -48.27
CA LEU A 6 -59.89 -11.35 -48.63
C LEU A 6 -59.57 -9.92 -48.17
N ALA A 7 -60.49 -8.98 -48.35
CA ALA A 7 -60.34 -7.62 -47.84
C ALA A 7 -60.27 -7.58 -46.31
N HIS A 8 -61.10 -8.39 -45.62
CA HIS A 8 -61.05 -8.51 -44.16
C HIS A 8 -59.71 -9.07 -43.67
N SER A 9 -59.13 -10.08 -44.34
CA SER A 9 -57.82 -10.61 -43.95
C SER A 9 -56.69 -9.60 -44.15
N TYR A 10 -56.71 -8.80 -45.22
CA TYR A 10 -55.72 -7.74 -45.43
C TYR A 10 -55.85 -6.63 -44.38
N LEU A 11 -57.08 -6.21 -44.07
CA LEU A 11 -57.34 -5.22 -43.02
C LEU A 11 -56.91 -5.75 -41.63
N ALA A 12 -57.19 -7.01 -41.32
CA ALA A 12 -56.78 -7.63 -40.06
C ALA A 12 -55.25 -7.71 -39.94
N HIS A 13 -54.56 -8.05 -41.02
CA HIS A 13 -53.09 -8.05 -41.05
C HIS A 13 -52.53 -6.63 -40.84
N GLU A 14 -53.11 -5.63 -41.49
CA GLU A 14 -52.63 -4.25 -41.37
C GLU A 14 -52.87 -3.67 -39.98
N VAL A 15 -53.97 -4.06 -39.32
CA VAL A 15 -54.22 -3.74 -37.91
C VAL A 15 -53.16 -4.36 -37.00
N GLN A 16 -52.79 -5.63 -37.22
CA GLN A 16 -51.73 -6.29 -36.44
C GLN A 16 -50.36 -5.61 -36.64
N VAL A 17 -50.04 -5.22 -37.87
CA VAL A 17 -48.79 -4.49 -38.18
C VAL A 17 -48.77 -3.14 -37.47
N LEU A 18 -49.89 -2.41 -37.46
CA LEU A 18 -50.01 -1.12 -36.76
C LEU A 18 -49.88 -1.26 -35.25
N GLU A 19 -50.46 -2.30 -34.64
CA GLU A 19 -50.31 -2.59 -33.22
C GLU A 19 -48.86 -2.92 -32.85
N LEU A 20 -48.18 -3.74 -33.66
CA LEU A 20 -46.77 -4.09 -33.44
C LEU A 20 -45.87 -2.85 -33.51
N ARG A 21 -46.09 -1.98 -34.52
CA ARG A 21 -45.35 -0.71 -34.65
C ARG A 21 -45.57 0.21 -33.46
N ARG A 22 -46.80 0.32 -32.95
CA ARG A 22 -47.09 1.10 -31.75
C ARG A 22 -46.40 0.55 -30.52
N LYS A 23 -46.36 -0.78 -30.38
CA LYS A 23 -45.68 -1.44 -29.26
C LYS A 23 -44.17 -1.19 -29.29
N ILE A 24 -43.53 -1.36 -30.46
CA ILE A 24 -42.10 -1.09 -30.65
C ILE A 24 -41.78 0.39 -30.38
N ALA A 25 -42.60 1.32 -30.86
CA ALA A 25 -42.40 2.75 -30.60
C ALA A 25 -42.52 3.09 -29.10
N SER A 26 -43.47 2.48 -28.40
CA SER A 26 -43.63 2.66 -26.95
C SER A 26 -42.46 2.07 -26.15
N GLU A 27 -41.96 0.89 -26.52
CA GLU A 27 -40.82 0.25 -25.87
C GLU A 27 -39.55 1.08 -26.08
N ALA A 28 -39.25 1.50 -27.31
CA ALA A 28 -38.11 2.37 -27.62
C ALA A 28 -38.18 3.72 -26.89
N GLN A 29 -39.36 4.35 -26.82
CA GLN A 29 -39.55 5.59 -26.08
C GLN A 29 -39.37 5.41 -24.57
N SER A 30 -39.75 4.24 -24.03
CA SER A 30 -39.57 3.92 -22.61
C SER A 30 -38.11 3.65 -22.25
N GLU A 31 -37.35 2.96 -23.11
CA GLU A 31 -35.91 2.71 -22.92
C GLU A 31 -35.10 4.01 -23.06
N MET A 32 -35.37 4.82 -24.09
CA MET A 32 -34.76 6.13 -24.25
C MET A 32 -35.04 7.05 -23.05
N SER A 33 -36.27 7.03 -22.53
CA SER A 33 -36.65 7.80 -21.33
C SER A 33 -35.92 7.31 -20.08
N ARG A 34 -35.68 6.00 -19.96
CA ARG A 34 -34.93 5.41 -18.85
C ARG A 34 -33.45 5.79 -18.91
N GLU A 35 -32.81 5.68 -20.07
CA GLU A 35 -31.40 6.09 -20.25
C GLU A 35 -31.21 7.60 -20.04
N GLN A 36 -32.11 8.43 -20.58
CA GLN A 36 -32.08 9.89 -20.34
C GLN A 36 -32.30 10.22 -18.86
N ARG A 37 -33.22 9.52 -18.18
CA ARG A 37 -33.45 9.69 -16.74
C ARG A 37 -32.22 9.25 -15.94
N GLU A 38 -31.58 8.15 -16.30
CA GLU A 38 -30.35 7.69 -15.63
C GLU A 38 -29.18 8.65 -15.86
N TYR A 39 -29.02 9.16 -17.09
CA TYR A 39 -28.03 10.20 -17.41
C TYR A 39 -28.26 11.47 -16.59
N LEU A 40 -29.52 11.92 -16.49
CA LEU A 40 -29.90 13.09 -15.70
C LEU A 40 -29.66 12.87 -14.20
N LEU A 41 -30.04 11.71 -13.65
CA LEU A 41 -29.78 11.35 -12.25
C LEU A 41 -28.29 11.27 -11.94
N ARG A 42 -27.45 10.79 -12.88
CA ARG A 42 -25.97 10.80 -12.72
C ARG A 42 -25.40 12.20 -12.77
N GLN A 43 -25.89 13.06 -13.65
CA GLN A 43 -25.53 14.47 -13.71
C GLN A 43 -25.93 15.20 -12.41
N GLN A 44 -27.14 14.95 -11.91
CA GLN A 44 -27.62 15.48 -10.63
C GLN A 44 -26.80 14.96 -9.45
N LEU A 45 -26.45 13.67 -9.41
CA LEU A 45 -25.55 13.12 -8.41
C LEU A 45 -24.17 13.80 -8.43
N ARG A 46 -23.60 14.06 -9.62
CA ARG A 46 -22.34 14.79 -9.75
C ARG A 46 -22.46 16.24 -9.27
N ALA A 47 -23.53 16.92 -9.63
CA ALA A 47 -23.81 18.29 -9.20
C ALA A 47 -24.02 18.37 -7.68
N ILE A 48 -24.80 17.45 -7.10
CA ILE A 48 -25.02 17.34 -5.65
C ILE A 48 -23.70 17.05 -4.92
N GLN A 49 -22.87 16.13 -5.42
CA GLN A 49 -21.53 15.86 -4.85
C GLN A 49 -20.60 17.09 -4.91
N GLN A 50 -20.81 17.99 -5.87
CA GLN A 50 -20.00 19.18 -6.07
C GLN A 50 -20.51 20.36 -5.24
N GLU A 51 -21.84 20.50 -5.07
CA GLU A 51 -22.48 21.54 -4.25
C GLU A 51 -22.45 21.24 -2.75
N LEU A 52 -22.50 19.97 -2.33
CA LEU A 52 -22.49 19.62 -0.92
C LEU A 52 -21.18 19.98 -0.22
N GLY A 53 -20.07 20.22 -0.94
CA GLY A 53 -18.77 20.59 -0.35
C GLY A 53 -18.16 19.54 0.59
N GLU A 54 -18.93 18.52 0.96
CA GLU A 54 -18.55 17.32 1.66
C GLU A 54 -17.72 16.48 0.69
N LYS A 55 -16.40 16.56 0.85
CA LYS A 55 -15.53 15.50 0.38
C LYS A 55 -16.14 14.20 0.90
N ASN A 56 -16.69 13.36 0.02
CA ASN A 56 -17.04 11.98 0.39
C ASN A 56 -15.89 11.46 1.26
N PRO A 57 -16.15 10.98 2.48
CA PRO A 57 -15.07 10.60 3.40
C PRO A 57 -14.07 9.64 2.74
N GLU A 58 -14.57 8.80 1.83
CA GLU A 58 -13.82 7.89 0.96
C GLU A 58 -12.90 8.62 -0.03
N ARG A 59 -13.38 9.66 -0.70
CA ARG A 59 -12.54 10.49 -1.59
C ARG A 59 -11.50 11.29 -0.81
N ALA A 60 -11.86 11.77 0.39
CA ALA A 60 -10.92 12.43 1.26
C ALA A 60 -9.78 11.49 1.66
N GLU A 61 -10.09 10.23 1.97
CA GLU A 61 -9.10 9.20 2.31
C GLU A 61 -8.14 8.90 1.16
N ILE A 62 -8.67 8.68 -0.04
CA ILE A 62 -7.85 8.46 -1.23
C ILE A 62 -6.92 9.66 -1.49
N GLU A 63 -7.44 10.88 -1.35
CA GLU A 63 -6.63 12.09 -1.53
C GLU A 63 -5.53 12.20 -0.48
N MET A 64 -5.80 11.85 0.79
CA MET A 64 -4.76 11.82 1.83
C MET A 64 -3.65 10.82 1.50
N VAL A 65 -4.00 9.64 1.00
CA VAL A 65 -3.00 8.63 0.57
C VAL A 65 -2.19 9.18 -0.61
N ARG A 66 -2.84 9.80 -1.60
CA ARG A 66 -2.15 10.42 -2.74
C ARG A 66 -1.17 11.50 -2.30
N GLU A 67 -1.59 12.42 -1.42
CA GLU A 67 -0.72 13.46 -0.89
C GLU A 67 0.50 12.88 -0.16
N ARG A 68 0.34 11.77 0.58
CA ARG A 68 1.45 11.09 1.24
C ARG A 68 2.42 10.47 0.23
N ILE A 69 1.92 9.88 -0.85
CA ILE A 69 2.74 9.30 -1.94
C ILE A 69 3.57 10.39 -2.64
N GLU A 70 2.97 11.55 -2.89
CA GLU A 70 3.67 12.68 -3.50
C GLU A 70 4.77 13.24 -2.59
N LYS A 71 4.50 13.34 -1.29
CA LYS A 71 5.48 13.83 -0.29
C LYS A 71 6.57 12.80 0.03
N ALA A 72 6.31 11.50 -0.18
CA ALA A 72 7.27 10.44 0.09
C ALA A 72 8.37 10.40 -0.98
N ASP A 73 9.63 10.35 -0.53
CA ASP A 73 10.79 10.18 -1.41
C ASP A 73 10.99 8.69 -1.76
N LEU A 74 10.06 8.17 -2.58
CA LEU A 74 10.06 6.77 -3.01
C LEU A 74 11.08 6.55 -4.15
N PRO A 75 11.78 5.40 -4.18
CA PRO A 75 12.50 4.93 -5.37
C PRO A 75 11.54 4.76 -6.56
N GLU A 76 12.05 4.92 -7.78
CA GLU A 76 11.23 4.91 -9.00
C GLU A 76 10.42 3.63 -9.16
N ASP A 77 11.06 2.47 -8.94
CA ASP A 77 10.43 1.16 -9.05
C ASP A 77 9.25 1.00 -8.07
N VAL A 78 9.40 1.53 -6.86
CA VAL A 78 8.39 1.49 -5.80
C VAL A 78 7.26 2.47 -6.10
N ARG A 79 7.59 3.69 -6.54
CA ARG A 79 6.61 4.72 -6.91
C ARG A 79 5.66 4.19 -7.98
N LYS A 80 6.19 3.53 -9.01
CA LYS A 80 5.38 2.94 -10.09
C LYS A 80 4.37 1.90 -9.59
N GLU A 81 4.77 1.00 -8.69
CA GLU A 81 3.84 0.01 -8.13
C GLU A 81 2.82 0.64 -7.17
N VAL A 82 3.24 1.60 -6.34
CA VAL A 82 2.36 2.36 -5.45
C VAL A 82 1.28 3.13 -6.24
N GLU A 83 1.65 3.78 -7.33
CA GLU A 83 0.69 4.48 -8.21
C GLU A 83 -0.28 3.51 -8.91
N ARG A 84 0.21 2.34 -9.31
CA ARG A 84 -0.62 1.28 -9.89
C ARG A 84 -1.67 0.78 -8.89
N GLU A 85 -1.27 0.54 -7.65
CA GLU A 85 -2.17 0.10 -6.59
C GLU A 85 -3.14 1.20 -6.15
N LEU A 86 -2.70 2.47 -6.12
CA LEU A 86 -3.59 3.62 -5.90
C LEU A 86 -4.67 3.71 -6.98
N SER A 87 -4.32 3.55 -8.26
CA SER A 87 -5.28 3.55 -9.36
C SER A 87 -6.29 2.38 -9.28
N ARG A 88 -5.89 1.25 -8.68
CA ARG A 88 -6.80 0.13 -8.40
C ARG A 88 -7.75 0.48 -7.25
N LEU A 89 -7.22 1.06 -6.17
CA LEU A 89 -7.99 1.48 -5.00
C LEU A 89 -9.09 2.48 -5.38
N GLU A 90 -8.79 3.45 -6.26
CA GLU A 90 -9.74 4.45 -6.76
C GLU A 90 -10.95 3.88 -7.52
N LYS A 91 -10.77 2.72 -8.16
CA LYS A 91 -11.81 2.07 -8.98
C LYS A 91 -12.64 1.07 -8.16
N LEU A 92 -12.10 0.60 -7.03
CA LEU A 92 -12.76 -0.38 -6.19
C LEU A 92 -13.83 0.29 -5.32
N PRO A 93 -15.03 -0.31 -5.22
CA PRO A 93 -16.00 0.14 -4.24
C PRO A 93 -15.47 -0.17 -2.82
N PRO A 94 -15.70 0.69 -1.82
CA PRO A 94 -15.23 0.49 -0.44
C PRO A 94 -15.72 -0.80 0.23
N ALA A 95 -16.86 -1.33 -0.24
CA ALA A 95 -17.41 -2.61 0.23
C ALA A 95 -16.65 -3.84 -0.29
N ALA A 96 -15.70 -3.67 -1.22
CA ALA A 96 -14.91 -4.77 -1.74
C ALA A 96 -13.90 -5.28 -0.70
N PRO A 97 -13.70 -6.61 -0.58
CA PRO A 97 -12.74 -7.18 0.37
C PRO A 97 -11.31 -6.70 0.11
N ASP A 98 -10.95 -6.46 -1.16
CA ASP A 98 -9.61 -6.05 -1.57
C ASP A 98 -9.31 -4.57 -1.23
N TYR A 99 -10.34 -3.74 -1.00
CA TYR A 99 -10.15 -2.31 -0.73
C TYR A 99 -9.27 -2.08 0.51
N ASN A 100 -9.60 -2.77 1.61
CA ASN A 100 -8.84 -2.66 2.84
C ASN A 100 -7.44 -3.26 2.71
N VAL A 101 -7.28 -4.35 1.96
CA VAL A 101 -5.97 -4.99 1.75
C VAL A 101 -5.01 -4.07 1.00
N ILE A 102 -5.47 -3.48 -0.12
CA ILE A 102 -4.66 -2.54 -0.91
C ILE A 102 -4.36 -1.29 -0.09
N ARG A 103 -5.33 -0.77 0.66
CA ARG A 103 -5.13 0.37 1.54
C ARG A 103 -4.05 0.10 2.59
N THR A 104 -4.16 -0.99 3.34
CA THR A 104 -3.17 -1.36 4.36
C THR A 104 -1.79 -1.58 3.75
N TYR A 105 -1.71 -2.17 2.56
CA TYR A 105 -0.46 -2.32 1.82
C TYR A 105 0.17 -0.95 1.48
N LEU A 106 -0.62 -0.01 0.94
CA LEU A 106 -0.14 1.34 0.63
C LEU A 106 0.32 2.09 1.88
N GLU A 107 -0.43 2.00 2.98
CA GLU A 107 -0.04 2.57 4.27
C GLU A 107 1.28 1.99 4.77
N PHE A 108 1.43 0.67 4.75
CA PHE A 108 2.66 -0.02 5.15
C PHE A 108 3.86 0.42 4.32
N VAL A 109 3.73 0.46 2.99
CA VAL A 109 4.80 0.90 2.09
C VAL A 109 5.21 2.35 2.37
N LEU A 110 4.26 3.22 2.70
CA LEU A 110 4.51 4.64 3.00
C LEU A 110 5.14 4.87 4.39
N GLU A 111 5.04 3.91 5.31
CA GLU A 111 5.68 3.98 6.62
C GLU A 111 7.15 3.56 6.60
N LEU A 112 7.60 2.88 5.54
CA LEU A 112 8.98 2.44 5.41
C LEU A 112 9.94 3.63 5.18
N PRO A 113 11.11 3.65 5.86
CA PRO A 113 12.08 4.74 5.76
C PRO A 113 12.96 4.61 4.49
N TRP A 114 12.38 4.79 3.31
CA TRP A 114 13.05 4.54 2.01
C TRP A 114 14.38 5.28 1.80
N ARG A 115 14.41 6.60 2.04
CA ARG A 115 15.61 7.44 1.92
C ARG A 115 16.01 8.14 3.21
N VAL A 116 15.43 7.69 4.33
CA VAL A 116 15.74 8.21 5.65
C VAL A 116 16.80 7.30 6.28
N SER A 117 18.04 7.73 6.24
CA SER A 117 19.16 7.07 6.93
C SER A 117 19.68 7.94 8.06
N VAL A 118 20.15 7.31 9.13
CA VAL A 118 20.88 7.99 10.20
C VAL A 118 22.37 8.03 9.82
N GLU A 119 23.04 9.16 10.04
CA GLU A 119 24.49 9.24 9.87
C GLU A 119 25.21 8.41 10.93
N ASP A 120 26.14 7.57 10.49
CA ASP A 120 26.90 6.71 11.38
C ASP A 120 27.97 7.47 12.14
N ARG A 121 27.99 7.32 13.48
CA ARG A 121 29.09 7.82 14.32
C ARG A 121 30.12 6.72 14.55
N LEU A 122 31.03 6.55 13.59
CA LEU A 122 32.10 5.54 13.67
C LEU A 122 33.37 6.10 14.34
N GLU A 123 33.26 6.52 15.58
CA GLU A 123 34.41 6.91 16.42
C GLU A 123 34.83 5.76 17.33
N ILE A 124 35.99 5.16 17.05
CA ILE A 124 36.49 3.98 17.78
C ILE A 124 36.78 4.32 19.26
N ALA A 125 37.26 5.53 19.55
CA ALA A 125 37.51 5.97 20.92
C ALA A 125 36.20 6.03 21.73
N THR A 126 35.17 6.63 21.15
CA THR A 126 33.82 6.72 21.73
C THR A 126 33.18 5.34 21.88
N ALA A 127 33.35 4.47 20.88
CA ALA A 127 32.87 3.09 20.94
C ALA A 127 33.53 2.29 22.08
N ARG A 128 34.84 2.46 22.29
CA ARG A 128 35.56 1.83 23.42
C ARG A 128 34.99 2.30 24.76
N GLN A 129 34.84 3.61 24.94
CA GLN A 129 34.26 4.18 26.17
C GLN A 129 32.86 3.64 26.47
N VAL A 130 31.99 3.58 25.46
CA VAL A 130 30.63 3.04 25.59
C VAL A 130 30.63 1.57 25.97
N LEU A 131 31.50 0.75 25.34
CA LEU A 131 31.61 -0.67 25.65
C LEU A 131 32.17 -0.90 27.07
N ASP A 132 33.12 -0.10 27.50
CA ASP A 132 33.72 -0.18 28.84
C ASP A 132 32.77 0.31 29.94
N GLU A 133 31.91 1.28 29.65
CA GLU A 133 30.86 1.75 30.54
C GLU A 133 29.77 0.70 30.75
N ASP A 134 29.30 0.07 29.66
CA ASP A 134 28.15 -0.84 29.71
C ASP A 134 28.51 -2.27 30.14
N HIS A 135 29.76 -2.68 29.91
CA HIS A 135 30.21 -4.06 30.15
C HIS A 135 31.52 -4.08 30.92
N TYR A 136 31.52 -4.71 32.08
CA TYR A 136 32.74 -5.01 32.83
C TYR A 136 33.40 -6.28 32.28
N ASP A 137 34.74 -6.32 32.23
CA ASP A 137 35.53 -7.42 31.63
C ASP A 137 35.31 -7.51 30.09
N LEU A 138 35.52 -8.69 29.49
CA LEU A 138 35.34 -8.99 28.07
C LEU A 138 36.34 -8.30 27.14
N GLU A 139 37.58 -8.09 27.60
CA GLU A 139 38.63 -7.39 26.85
C GLU A 139 38.80 -7.93 25.42
N GLU A 140 38.93 -9.26 25.27
CA GLU A 140 39.09 -9.89 23.96
C GLU A 140 37.86 -9.67 23.05
N VAL A 141 36.65 -9.69 23.60
CA VAL A 141 35.40 -9.51 22.84
C VAL A 141 35.25 -8.05 22.42
N LYS A 142 35.52 -7.11 23.33
CA LYS A 142 35.51 -5.67 23.04
C LYS A 142 36.54 -5.32 21.97
N GLU A 143 37.74 -5.87 22.06
CA GLU A 143 38.78 -5.66 21.05
C GLU A 143 38.33 -6.15 19.67
N ARG A 144 37.72 -7.34 19.58
CA ARG A 144 37.13 -7.83 18.32
C ARG A 144 36.01 -6.95 17.76
N ILE A 145 35.15 -6.41 18.63
CA ILE A 145 34.11 -5.47 18.22
C ILE A 145 34.74 -4.20 17.65
N LEU A 146 35.75 -3.65 18.31
CA LEU A 146 36.45 -2.44 17.85
C LEU A 146 37.21 -2.67 16.54
N GLU A 147 37.85 -3.83 16.36
CA GLU A 147 38.46 -4.24 15.08
C GLU A 147 37.41 -4.25 13.96
N HIS A 148 36.24 -4.84 14.21
CA HIS A 148 35.16 -4.90 13.24
C HIS A 148 34.65 -3.50 12.86
N LEU A 149 34.43 -2.63 13.84
CA LEU A 149 34.04 -1.24 13.60
C LEU A 149 35.13 -0.45 12.84
N ALA A 150 36.41 -0.73 13.10
CA ALA A 150 37.52 -0.10 12.38
C ALA A 150 37.54 -0.50 10.90
N VAL A 151 37.25 -1.77 10.58
CA VAL A 151 37.14 -2.24 9.19
C VAL A 151 35.99 -1.53 8.46
N ILE A 152 34.81 -1.40 9.09
CA ILE A 152 33.67 -0.69 8.51
C ILE A 152 34.00 0.79 8.30
N LYS A 153 34.69 1.43 9.26
CA LYS A 153 35.13 2.82 9.14
C LYS A 153 36.05 3.04 7.94
N LEU A 154 36.99 2.12 7.71
CA LEU A 154 37.94 2.21 6.59
C LEU A 154 37.31 1.91 5.24
N ASN A 155 36.34 0.99 5.20
CA ASN A 155 35.65 0.64 3.97
C ASN A 155 34.12 0.50 4.19
N PRO A 156 33.38 1.63 4.10
CA PRO A 156 31.92 1.63 4.31
C PRO A 156 31.14 0.79 3.29
N LYS A 157 31.73 0.52 2.11
CA LYS A 157 31.12 -0.30 1.05
C LYS A 157 31.53 -1.76 1.10
N ALA A 158 32.42 -2.14 2.03
CA ALA A 158 32.81 -3.53 2.19
C ALA A 158 31.60 -4.35 2.62
N LYS A 159 31.45 -5.54 2.02
CA LYS A 159 30.61 -6.60 2.59
C LYS A 159 31.31 -7.13 3.85
N ALA A 160 31.26 -6.37 4.92
CA ALA A 160 31.77 -6.80 6.22
C ALA A 160 30.93 -8.00 6.70
N PRO A 161 31.56 -9.07 7.20
CA PRO A 161 30.83 -10.22 7.75
C PRO A 161 29.97 -9.79 8.94
N ILE A 162 28.79 -10.41 9.10
CA ILE A 162 27.90 -10.10 10.23
C ILE A 162 28.55 -10.59 11.53
N LEU A 163 28.56 -9.73 12.56
CA LEU A 163 29.06 -10.09 13.88
C LEU A 163 28.10 -11.10 14.55
N CYS A 164 28.62 -12.27 14.93
CA CYS A 164 27.86 -13.28 15.67
C CYS A 164 28.44 -13.45 17.07
N LEU A 165 27.65 -13.13 18.10
CA LEU A 165 28.02 -13.31 19.50
C LEU A 165 27.50 -14.67 20.00
N VAL A 166 28.40 -15.56 20.40
CA VAL A 166 28.07 -16.93 20.86
C VAL A 166 28.51 -17.11 22.30
N GLY A 167 27.67 -17.76 23.11
CA GLY A 167 28.01 -18.11 24.49
C GLY A 167 26.79 -18.56 25.30
N PRO A 168 26.96 -18.92 26.59
CA PRO A 168 25.88 -19.32 27.49
C PRO A 168 24.77 -18.25 27.64
N PRO A 169 23.54 -18.61 28.03
CA PRO A 169 22.52 -17.60 28.38
C PRO A 169 23.00 -16.72 29.54
N GLY A 170 22.63 -15.44 29.54
CA GLY A 170 22.97 -14.49 30.62
C GLY A 170 24.29 -13.71 30.46
N VAL A 171 25.15 -14.06 29.50
CA VAL A 171 26.47 -13.39 29.30
C VAL A 171 26.41 -12.01 28.60
N GLY A 172 25.23 -11.37 28.54
CA GLY A 172 25.12 -9.99 28.03
C GLY A 172 25.12 -9.81 26.51
N LYS A 173 24.99 -10.86 25.68
CA LYS A 173 24.98 -10.76 24.19
C LYS A 173 24.05 -9.68 23.63
N THR A 174 22.80 -9.62 24.11
CA THR A 174 21.82 -8.62 23.67
C THR A 174 22.23 -7.22 24.10
N SER A 175 22.78 -7.10 25.32
CA SER A 175 23.27 -5.83 25.86
C SER A 175 24.48 -5.32 25.09
N LEU A 176 25.41 -6.20 24.67
CA LEU A 176 26.52 -5.83 23.77
C LEU A 176 26.00 -5.26 22.44
N GLY A 177 24.95 -5.85 21.87
CA GLY A 177 24.30 -5.31 20.67
C GLY A 177 23.71 -3.90 20.88
N GLN A 178 23.11 -3.66 22.05
CA GLN A 178 22.60 -2.33 22.42
C GLN A 178 23.73 -1.30 22.57
N SER A 179 24.84 -1.68 23.21
CA SER A 179 26.02 -0.82 23.36
C SER A 179 26.67 -0.48 22.02
N ILE A 180 26.74 -1.45 21.09
CA ILE A 180 27.22 -1.20 19.72
C ILE A 180 26.32 -0.19 19.01
N ALA A 181 25.00 -0.36 19.08
CA ALA A 181 24.07 0.59 18.49
C ALA A 181 24.18 1.99 19.12
N ARG A 182 24.30 2.07 20.45
CA ARG A 182 24.55 3.30 21.22
C ARG A 182 25.83 4.01 20.77
N ALA A 183 26.93 3.26 20.64
CA ALA A 183 28.23 3.77 20.18
C ALA A 183 28.15 4.35 18.76
N MET A 184 27.38 3.70 17.88
CA MET A 184 27.23 4.14 16.49
C MET A 184 26.17 5.23 16.29
N GLY A 185 25.38 5.54 17.31
CA GLY A 185 24.23 6.44 17.21
C GLY A 185 23.07 5.89 16.39
N ARG A 186 22.96 4.55 16.28
CA ARG A 186 21.89 3.87 15.55
C ARG A 186 20.75 3.43 16.46
N ARG A 187 19.54 3.32 15.91
CA ARG A 187 18.41 2.68 16.60
C ARG A 187 18.68 1.18 16.75
N PHE A 188 18.39 0.64 17.93
CA PHE A 188 18.51 -0.78 18.21
C PHE A 188 17.14 -1.43 18.16
N GLU A 189 17.00 -2.45 17.32
CA GLU A 189 15.81 -3.30 17.24
C GLU A 189 16.22 -4.76 17.46
N ARG A 190 15.37 -5.52 18.16
CA ARG A 190 15.64 -6.92 18.47
C ARG A 190 14.58 -7.82 17.84
N LEU A 191 15.02 -8.69 16.92
CA LEU A 191 14.21 -9.76 16.36
C LEU A 191 14.59 -11.10 17.01
N SER A 192 13.62 -11.83 17.53
CA SER A 192 13.83 -13.17 18.10
C SER A 192 13.62 -14.22 17.02
N LEU A 193 14.66 -15.01 16.75
CA LEU A 193 14.59 -16.14 15.81
C LEU A 193 14.25 -17.48 16.48
N GLY A 194 14.09 -17.47 17.81
CA GLY A 194 13.77 -18.69 18.56
C GLY A 194 12.33 -19.13 18.31
N GLY A 195 12.15 -20.39 17.90
CA GLY A 195 10.82 -20.96 17.62
C GLY A 195 10.27 -20.65 16.23
N MET A 196 11.06 -20.00 15.37
CA MET A 196 10.68 -19.81 13.97
C MET A 196 10.80 -21.13 13.22
N HIS A 197 9.71 -21.52 12.57
CA HIS A 197 9.65 -22.78 11.82
C HIS A 197 9.23 -22.58 10.36
N ASP A 198 8.65 -21.43 10.02
CA ASP A 198 8.22 -21.08 8.67
C ASP A 198 8.92 -19.82 8.15
N GLU A 199 9.25 -19.80 6.86
CA GLU A 199 9.78 -18.64 6.16
C GLU A 199 8.77 -17.49 6.13
N ALA A 200 7.47 -17.78 6.18
CA ALA A 200 6.41 -16.78 6.25
C ALA A 200 6.53 -15.86 7.50
N GLU A 201 7.24 -16.29 8.55
CA GLU A 201 7.49 -15.46 9.73
C GLU A 201 8.63 -14.44 9.52
N LEU A 202 9.46 -14.63 8.48
CA LEU A 202 10.56 -13.72 8.11
C LEU A 202 10.24 -12.85 6.89
N ARG A 203 9.21 -13.21 6.12
CA ARG A 203 8.93 -12.67 4.78
C ARG A 203 7.78 -11.68 4.79
#